data_AF-A0A432RXK0-F1
#
_entry.id   AF-A0A432RXK0-F1
#
_cell.length_a   1.000
_cell.length_b   1.000
_cell.length_c   1.000
_cell.angle_alpha   90.00
_cell.angle_beta   90.00
_cell.angle_gamma   90.00
#
_symmetry.space_group_name_H-M   'P 1'
#
loop_
_entity.id
_entity.type
_entity.pdbx_description
1 polymer ?
#
loop_
_entity_poly.entity_id
_entity_poly.type
_entity_poly.pdbx_seq_one_letter_code
_entity_poly.pdbx_strand_id
1 'polypeptide(L)' 'MSDTILIAREKCDEVILVGQEVPDFELETYEPETGKFGTFSLKKAKEEGKWTILFFYPADFT' A
#
# COMPACT_ATOMS: atom_id res chain seq x y z
N MET A 1 -13.46 20.43 35.39
CA MET A 1 -12.49 19.48 35.98
C MET A 1 -12.76 18.15 35.30
N SER A 2 -12.07 17.70 34.25
CA SER A 2 -10.66 17.84 33.93
C SER A 2 -10.52 17.93 32.39
N ASP A 3 -10.29 19.14 31.88
CA ASP A 3 -9.62 19.27 30.59
C ASP A 3 -8.16 18.94 30.85
N THR A 4 -7.75 17.72 30.56
CA THR A 4 -6.36 17.33 30.69
C THR A 4 -6.06 16.30 29.62
N ILE A 5 -5.38 16.81 28.59
CA ILE A 5 -4.48 16.07 27.71
C ILE A 5 -5.15 15.50 26.44
N LEU A 6 -5.42 16.44 25.54
CA LEU A 6 -5.10 16.29 24.12
C LEU A 6 -3.61 15.87 23.99
N ILE A 7 -3.31 14.58 24.03
CA ILE A 7 -2.14 14.10 23.27
C ILE A 7 -2.66 14.00 21.85
N ALA A 8 -2.36 15.03 21.05
CA ALA A 8 -2.20 14.80 19.62
C ALA A 8 -1.21 13.63 19.51
N ARG A 9 -1.74 12.42 19.34
CA ARG A 9 -0.93 11.31 18.86
C ARG A 9 -0.44 11.81 17.52
N GLU A 10 0.83 12.17 17.44
CA GLU A 10 1.54 12.03 16.18
C GLU A 10 1.15 10.65 15.67
N LYS A 11 0.47 10.62 14.52
CA LYS A 11 0.08 9.38 13.87
C LYS A 11 1.40 8.72 13.47
N CYS A 12 1.90 7.87 14.35
CA CYS A 12 2.99 6.97 14.03
C CYS A 12 2.49 6.14 12.85
N ASP A 13 3.19 6.17 11.73
CA ASP A 13 2.83 5.39 10.56
C ASP A 13 2.59 3.94 11.00
N GLU A 14 1.38 3.44 10.74
CA GLU A 14 0.94 2.16 11.23
C GLU A 14 1.74 1.07 10.52
N VAL A 15 2.70 0.47 11.24
CA VAL A 15 3.51 -0.63 10.72
C VAL A 15 2.61 -1.86 10.59
N ILE A 16 2.47 -2.36 9.37
CA ILE A 16 1.71 -3.59 9.10
C ILE A 16 2.48 -4.80 9.62
N LEU A 17 1.77 -5.66 10.36
CA LEU A 17 2.27 -6.90 10.94
C LEU A 17 1.70 -8.12 10.22
N VAL A 18 2.35 -9.27 10.40
CA VAL A 18 1.88 -10.55 9.87
C VAL A 18 0.51 -10.90 10.47
N GLY A 19 -0.41 -11.34 9.63
CA GLY A 19 -1.77 -11.72 10.01
C GLY A 19 -2.77 -10.56 10.02
N GLN A 20 -2.33 -9.31 9.84
CA GLN A 20 -3.21 -8.19 9.60
C GLN A 20 -3.66 -8.13 8.14
N GLU A 21 -4.85 -7.58 7.91
CA GLU A 21 -5.29 -7.27 6.56
C GLU A 21 -4.51 -6.07 6.03
N VAL A 22 -3.87 -6.27 4.87
CA VAL A 22 -3.18 -5.19 4.16
C VAL A 22 -4.23 -4.24 3.57
N PRO A 23 -4.16 -2.92 3.86
CA PRO A 23 -5.04 -1.92 3.28
C PRO A 23 -5.01 -1.98 1.76
N ASP A 24 -6.16 -1.71 1.13
CA ASP A 24 -6.22 -1.64 -0.32
C ASP A 24 -5.45 -0.42 -0.82
N PHE A 25 -4.73 -0.62 -1.94
CA PHE A 25 -3.97 0.43 -2.61
C PHE A 25 -4.08 0.26 -4.13
N GLU A 26 -3.75 1.34 -4.83
CA GLU A 26 -3.61 1.35 -6.28
C GLU A 26 -2.22 1.88 -6.67
N LEU A 27 -1.63 1.30 -7.71
CA LEU A 27 -0.34 1.71 -8.26
C LEU A 27 -0.47 1.96 -9.76
N GLU A 28 0.16 3.02 -10.24
CA GLU A 28 0.38 3.20 -11.67
C GLU A 28 1.48 2.23 -12.13
N THR A 29 1.21 1.52 -13.22
CA THR A 29 2.13 0.52 -13.78
C THR A 29 2.46 0.87 -15.22
N TYR A 30 3.64 0.48 -15.68
CA TYR A 30 4.01 0.55 -17.09
C TYR A 30 3.99 -0.84 -17.72
N GLU A 31 3.24 -1.01 -18.81
CA GLU A 31 3.14 -2.25 -19.57
C GLU A 31 4.07 -2.19 -20.80
N PRO A 32 5.26 -2.82 -20.74
CA PRO A 32 6.28 -2.66 -21.77
C PRO A 32 5.88 -3.24 -23.13
N GLU A 33 5.03 -4.26 -23.16
CA GLU A 33 4.57 -4.89 -24.40
C GLU A 33 3.70 -3.94 -25.25
N THR A 34 2.91 -3.08 -24.60
CA THR A 34 1.98 -2.15 -25.27
C THR A 34 2.46 -0.70 -25.21
N GLY A 35 3.46 -0.40 -24.38
CA GLY A 35 3.96 0.95 -24.13
C GLY A 35 2.98 1.84 -23.39
N LYS A 36 2.00 1.26 -22.68
CA LYS A 36 0.91 2.00 -22.02
C LYS A 36 1.08 2.04 -20.50
N PHE A 37 0.41 3.02 -19.91
CA PHE A 37 0.22 3.07 -18.46
C PHE A 37 -1.06 2.32 -18.09
N GLY A 38 -0.95 1.53 -17.02
CA GLY A 38 -2.03 0.78 -16.42
C GLY A 38 -2.17 1.09 -14.94
N THR A 39 -3.10 0.39 -14.29
CA THR A 39 -3.32 0.51 -12.85
C THR A 39 -3.44 -0.87 -12.24
N PHE A 40 -2.60 -1.14 -11.25
CA PHE A 40 -2.74 -2.30 -10.38
C PHE A 40 -3.60 -1.93 -9.16
N SER A 41 -4.56 -2.78 -8.80
CA SER A 41 -5.41 -2.61 -7.60
C SER A 41 -5.36 -3.88 -6.75
N LEU A 42 -4.92 -3.76 -5.50
CA LEU A 42 -4.84 -4.91 -4.59
C LEU A 42 -6.22 -5.54 -4.35
N LYS A 43 -7.26 -4.70 -4.25
CA LYS A 43 -8.64 -5.14 -4.05
C LYS A 43 -9.10 -6.08 -5.16
N LYS A 44 -8.91 -5.67 -6.43
CA LYS A 44 -9.27 -6.49 -7.60
C LYS A 44 -8.48 -7.80 -7.62
N ALA A 45 -7.19 -7.75 -7.32
CA ALA A 45 -6.36 -8.96 -7.25
C ALA A 45 -6.86 -9.96 -6.19
N LYS A 46 -7.30 -9.47 -5.01
CA LYS A 46 -7.92 -10.30 -3.96
C LYS A 46 -9.24 -10.91 -4.42
N GLU A 47 -10.11 -10.13 -5.06
CA GLU A 47 -11.41 -10.60 -5.61
C GLU A 47 -11.22 -11.68 -6.69
N GLU A 48 -10.15 -11.59 -7.47
CA GLU A 48 -9.75 -12.59 -8.46
C GLU A 48 -9.02 -13.81 -7.86
N GLY A 49 -8.82 -13.86 -6.54
CA GLY A 49 -8.15 -14.96 -5.85
C GLY A 49 -6.64 -15.05 -6.09
N LYS A 50 -6.00 -13.95 -6.51
CA LYS A 50 -4.56 -13.91 -6.78
C LYS A 50 -3.74 -13.76 -5.50
N TRP A 51 -2.61 -14.46 -5.44
CA TRP A 51 -1.59 -14.22 -4.43
C TRP A 51 -0.63 -13.14 -4.90
N THR A 52 -0.46 -12.09 -4.09
CA THR A 52 0.29 -10.87 -4.46
C THR A 52 1.53 -10.72 -3.59
N ILE A 53 2.69 -10.50 -4.23
CA ILE A 53 3.94 -10.10 -3.58
C ILE A 53 4.21 -8.63 -3.93
N LEU A 54 4.41 -7.79 -2.93
CA LEU A 54 4.83 -6.40 -3.08
C LEU A 54 6.22 -6.22 -2.47
N PHE A 55 7.16 -5.67 -3.23
CA PHE A 55 8.53 -5.39 -2.79
C PHE A 55 8.90 -3.97 -3.21
N PHE A 56 9.34 -3.15 -2.25
CA PHE A 56 9.85 -1.81 -2.50
C PHE A 56 11.36 -1.85 -2.65
N TYR A 57 11.89 -1.20 -3.67
CA TYR A 57 13.32 -0.94 -3.84
C TYR A 57 13.56 0.57 -3.94
N PRO A 58 14.76 1.07 -3.55
CA PRO A 58 14.96 2.51 -3.31
C PRO A 58 14.90 3.41 -4.55
N ALA A 59 15.38 2.93 -5.71
CA ALA A 59 15.39 3.68 -6.96
C ALA A 59 15.66 2.78 -8.17
N ASP A 60 15.16 3.19 -9.33
CA ASP A 60 15.50 2.62 -10.64
C ASP A 60 16.92 3.01 -11.08
N PHE A 61 17.69 2.03 -11.57
CA PHE A 61 18.98 2.16 -12.28
C PHE A 61 19.97 3.19 -11.70
N THR A 62 20.40 3.01 -10.46
CA THR A 62 21.67 3.58 -9.96
C THR A 62 22.87 2.89 -10.59
#